data_AF-A0A098G5N9-F1
#
_entry.id   AF-A0A098G5N9-F1
#
_cell.length_a   1.000
_cell.length_b   1.000
_cell.length_c   1.000
_cell.angle_alpha   90.00
_cell.angle_beta   90.00
_cell.angle_gamma   90.00
#
_symmetry.space_group_name_H-M   'P 1'
#
loop_
_entity.id
_entity.type
_entity.pdbx_description
1 polymer ?
#
loop_
_entity_poly.entity_id
_entity_poly.type
_entity_poly.pdbx_seq_one_letter_code
_entity_poly.pdbx_strand_id
1 'polypeptide(L)'
;MKRLFLILMLSMTCFATQASEEALNQTLVRVINQINAIMPLLDEAQTEIEPNTRIQLHIESFEGSDGKSHPGLRNDLLVIRNSLIDYINKPAIEPKTIKPLALDFIGK
;
A
#
# COMPACT_ATOMS: atom_id res chain seq x y z
N MET A 1 -19.37 -22.72 -39.59
CA MET A 1 -19.62 -23.40 -38.29
C MET A 1 -18.38 -23.46 -37.39
N LYS A 2 -17.29 -24.13 -37.78
CA LYS A 2 -16.09 -24.30 -36.90
C LYS A 2 -15.43 -22.98 -36.45
N ARG A 3 -15.34 -21.99 -37.34
CA ARG A 3 -14.79 -20.65 -37.02
C ARG A 3 -15.67 -19.85 -36.06
N LEU A 4 -16.99 -19.99 -36.17
CA LEU A 4 -17.95 -19.32 -35.28
C LEU A 4 -17.88 -19.91 -33.86
N PHE A 5 -17.72 -21.24 -33.76
CA PHE A 5 -17.55 -21.94 -32.49
C PHE A 5 -16.24 -21.55 -31.78
N LEU A 6 -15.16 -21.36 -32.55
CA LEU A 6 -13.88 -20.88 -32.02
C LEU A 6 -13.99 -19.46 -31.46
N ILE A 7 -14.67 -18.56 -32.18
CA ILE A 7 -14.89 -17.17 -31.74
C ILE A 7 -15.76 -17.12 -30.48
N LEU A 8 -16.79 -17.98 -30.41
CA LEU A 8 -17.66 -18.08 -29.23
C LEU A 8 -16.88 -18.59 -28.01
N MET A 9 -16.04 -19.61 -28.17
CA MET A 9 -15.14 -20.10 -27.12
C MET A 9 -14.16 -19.03 -26.64
N LEU A 10 -13.57 -18.26 -27.57
CA LEU A 10 -12.63 -17.19 -27.23
C LEU A 10 -13.31 -16.02 -26.51
N SER A 11 -14.58 -15.73 -26.85
CA SER A 11 -15.36 -14.68 -26.17
C SER A 11 -15.72 -15.03 -24.72
N MET A 12 -15.89 -16.32 -24.39
CA MET A 12 -16.17 -16.76 -23.01
C MET A 12 -14.95 -16.66 -22.08
N THR A 13 -13.73 -16.74 -22.61
CA THR A 13 -12.51 -16.61 -21.80
C THR A 13 -12.22 -15.17 -21.36
N CYS A 14 -12.87 -14.17 -21.95
CA CYS A 14 -12.67 -12.75 -21.61
C CYS A 14 -13.37 -12.31 -20.31
N PHE A 15 -14.22 -13.16 -19.70
CA PHE A 15 -14.99 -12.81 -18.50
C PHE A 15 -14.36 -13.31 -17.18
N ALA A 16 -13.22 -14.01 -17.23
CA ALA A 16 -12.59 -14.62 -16.07
C ALA A 16 -11.32 -13.85 -15.66
N THR A 17 -11.49 -12.75 -14.93
CA THR A 17 -10.50 -12.17 -14.00
C THR A 17 -11.07 -10.87 -13.42
N GLN A 18 -11.96 -10.99 -12.43
CA GLN A 18 -12.25 -9.84 -11.58
C GLN A 18 -11.21 -9.81 -10.48
N ALA A 19 -10.47 -8.70 -10.36
CA ALA A 19 -9.60 -8.46 -9.22
C ALA A 19 -10.46 -8.44 -7.96
N SER A 20 -10.24 -9.39 -7.06
CA SER A 20 -10.98 -9.45 -5.79
C SER A 20 -10.39 -8.44 -4.81
N GLU A 21 -11.14 -7.38 -4.53
CA GLU A 21 -10.84 -6.42 -3.46
C GLU A 21 -10.68 -7.12 -2.09
N GLU A 22 -11.43 -8.20 -1.86
CA GLU A 22 -11.32 -9.00 -0.64
C GLU A 22 -9.96 -9.72 -0.54
N ALA A 23 -9.53 -10.37 -1.62
CA ALA A 23 -8.22 -11.02 -1.66
C ALA A 23 -7.08 -10.01 -1.51
N LEU A 24 -7.21 -8.84 -2.14
CA LEU A 24 -6.27 -7.72 -1.96
C LEU A 24 -6.21 -7.31 -0.49
N ASN A 25 -7.34 -7.02 0.15
CA ASN A 25 -7.38 -6.58 1.55
C ASN A 25 -6.75 -7.62 2.50
N GLN A 26 -7.01 -8.91 2.28
CA GLN A 26 -6.36 -9.98 3.05
C GLN A 26 -4.85 -9.98 2.89
N THR A 27 -4.34 -9.76 1.67
CA THR A 27 -2.90 -9.63 1.42
C THR A 27 -2.31 -8.40 2.11
N LEU A 28 -2.98 -7.24 2.04
CA LEU A 28 -2.50 -6.01 2.68
C LEU A 28 -2.43 -6.16 4.21
N VAL A 29 -3.44 -6.78 4.84
CA VAL A 29 -3.42 -7.09 6.28
C VAL A 29 -2.26 -8.02 6.64
N ARG A 30 -1.95 -9.01 5.79
CA ARG A 30 -0.80 -9.89 6.00
C ARG A 30 0.52 -9.12 5.96
N VAL A 31 0.68 -8.20 5.01
CA VAL A 31 1.87 -7.34 4.92
C VAL A 31 2.00 -6.45 6.16
N ILE A 32 0.91 -5.84 6.63
CA ILE A 32 0.88 -5.07 7.88
C ILE A 32 1.36 -5.92 9.06
N ASN A 33 0.88 -7.16 9.17
CA ASN A 33 1.30 -8.08 10.24
C ASN A 33 2.78 -8.45 10.14
N GLN A 34 3.32 -8.65 8.93
CA GLN A 34 4.75 -8.89 8.73
C GLN A 34 5.58 -7.69 9.13
N ILE A 35 5.17 -6.46 8.78
CA ILE A 35 5.84 -5.24 9.21
C ILE A 35 5.85 -5.14 10.74
N ASN A 36 4.71 -5.40 11.40
CA ASN A 36 4.63 -5.40 12.86
C ASN A 36 5.54 -6.47 13.50
N ALA A 37 5.65 -7.65 12.88
CA ALA A 37 6.55 -8.71 13.35
C ALA A 37 8.04 -8.35 13.17
N ILE A 38 8.38 -7.50 12.19
CA ILE A 38 9.75 -7.02 11.99
C ILE A 38 10.15 -6.00 13.05
N MET A 39 9.23 -5.20 13.59
CA MET A 39 9.54 -4.13 14.56
C MET A 39 10.44 -4.57 15.73
N PRO A 40 10.14 -5.65 16.49
CA PRO A 40 11.02 -6.11 17.56
C PRO A 40 12.37 -6.64 17.05
N LEU A 41 12.42 -7.21 15.84
CA LEU A 41 13.67 -7.66 15.24
C LEU A 41 14.60 -6.49 14.90
N LEU A 42 14.05 -5.30 14.66
CA LEU A 42 14.85 -4.09 14.50
C LEU A 42 15.50 -3.66 15.82
N ASP A 43 14.82 -3.87 16.94
CA ASP A 43 15.36 -3.58 18.27
C ASP A 43 16.55 -4.49 18.57
N GLU A 44 16.41 -5.79 18.28
CA GLU A 44 17.50 -6.77 18.40
C GLU A 44 18.64 -6.47 17.42
N ALA A 45 18.33 -6.15 16.16
CA ALA A 45 19.35 -5.82 15.17
C ALA A 45 20.15 -4.57 15.59
N GLN A 46 19.50 -3.57 16.18
CA GLN A 46 20.16 -2.34 16.62
C GLN A 46 21.25 -2.60 17.67
N THR A 47 21.10 -3.62 18.52
CA THR A 47 22.11 -3.97 19.53
C THR A 47 23.31 -4.70 18.95
N GLU A 48 23.13 -5.34 17.79
CA GLU A 48 24.18 -6.11 17.09
C GLU A 48 24.94 -5.28 16.04
N ILE A 49 24.53 -4.02 15.78
CA ILE A 49 25.22 -3.14 14.83
C ILE A 49 26.51 -2.62 15.44
N GLU A 50 27.64 -3.01 14.87
CA GLU A 50 28.95 -2.48 15.23
C GLU A 50 29.07 -0.98 14.89
N PRO A 51 29.58 -0.15 15.84
CA PRO A 51 29.82 1.25 15.56
C PRO A 51 30.98 1.43 14.58
N ASN A 52 30.94 2.53 13.81
CA ASN A 52 32.00 2.92 12.85
C ASN A 52 32.27 1.91 11.71
N THR A 53 31.27 1.10 11.36
CA THR A 53 31.31 0.28 10.16
C THR A 53 31.25 1.15 8.90
N ARG A 54 31.90 0.71 7.82
CA ARG A 54 31.94 1.45 6.55
C ARG A 54 30.55 1.72 5.96
N ILE A 55 29.61 0.80 6.19
CA ILE A 55 28.20 0.94 5.82
C ILE A 55 27.41 0.75 7.10
N GLN A 56 26.78 1.82 7.55
CA GLN A 56 25.96 1.82 8.75
C GLN A 56 24.49 1.68 8.36
N LEU A 57 23.81 0.68 8.92
CA LEU A 57 22.36 0.59 8.86
C LEU A 57 21.78 1.50 9.95
N HIS A 58 20.94 2.45 9.55
CA HIS A 58 20.24 3.34 10.47
C HIS A 58 18.83 2.81 10.73
N ILE A 59 18.65 2.13 11.87
CA ILE A 59 17.32 1.69 12.31
C ILE A 59 16.48 2.90 12.74
N GLU A 60 17.10 3.79 13.51
CA GLU A 60 16.52 5.04 13.98
C GLU A 60 16.90 6.23 13.09
N SER A 61 16.19 7.34 13.27
CA SER A 61 16.48 8.59 12.57
C SER A 61 17.90 9.07 12.87
N PHE A 62 18.55 9.65 11.87
CA PHE A 62 19.96 10.04 11.96
C PHE A 62 20.20 11.39 11.29
N GLU A 63 21.32 12.04 11.63
CA GLU A 63 21.78 13.23 10.94
C GLU A 63 22.74 12.84 9.82
N GLY A 64 22.44 13.30 8.60
CA GLY A 64 23.27 13.06 7.43
C GLY A 64 24.48 13.99 7.38
N SER A 65 25.42 13.70 6.46
CA SER A 65 26.57 14.58 6.19
C SER A 65 26.16 15.96 5.64
N ASP A 66 24.90 16.11 5.24
CA ASP A 66 24.29 17.37 4.82
C ASP A 66 23.70 18.18 5.99
N GLY A 67 23.85 17.72 7.24
CA GLY A 67 23.31 18.35 8.44
C GLY A 67 21.78 18.24 8.55
N LYS A 68 21.15 17.37 7.77
CA LYS A 68 19.70 17.15 7.80
C LYS A 68 19.37 15.89 8.55
N SER A 69 18.21 15.88 9.21
CA SER A 69 17.64 14.67 9.78
C SER A 69 16.99 13.84 8.68
N HIS A 70 17.41 12.57 8.59
CA HIS A 70 16.85 11.58 7.68
C HIS A 70 16.09 10.51 8.48
N PRO A 71 14.97 9.99 7.95
CA PRO A 71 14.24 8.92 8.60
C PRO A 71 15.09 7.64 8.61
N GLY A 72 15.00 6.89 9.72
CA GLY A 72 15.54 5.54 9.80
C GLY A 72 14.58 4.50 9.25
N LEU A 73 15.07 3.27 9.09
CA LEU A 73 14.28 2.14 8.59
C LEU A 73 12.98 1.93 9.36
N ARG A 74 12.98 2.11 10.69
CA ARG A 74 11.77 1.96 11.50
C ARG A 74 10.69 2.94 11.06
N ASN A 75 11.06 4.21 10.86
CA ASN A 75 10.13 5.24 10.46
C ASN A 75 9.52 4.92 9.09
N ASP A 76 10.35 4.50 8.12
CA ASP A 76 9.89 4.14 6.79
C ASP A 76 8.87 2.98 6.82
N LEU A 77 9.16 1.94 7.62
CA LEU A 77 8.25 0.81 7.79
C LEU A 77 6.92 1.23 8.45
N LEU A 78 6.95 2.14 9.42
CA LEU A 78 5.74 2.69 10.03
C LEU A 78 4.92 3.51 9.02
N VAL A 79 5.57 4.33 8.19
CA VAL A 79 4.91 5.09 7.13
C VAL A 79 4.25 4.16 6.11
N ILE A 80 4.95 3.12 5.67
CA ILE A 80 4.39 2.10 4.76
C ILE A 80 3.17 1.44 5.41
N ARG A 81 3.31 0.94 6.64
CA ARG A 81 2.23 0.29 7.38
C ARG A 81 0.99 1.18 7.48
N ASN A 82 1.18 2.43 7.89
CA ASN A 82 0.07 3.36 8.07
C ASN A 82 -0.60 3.68 6.72
N SER A 83 0.17 3.85 5.64
CA SER A 83 -0.37 4.05 4.29
C SER A 83 -1.21 2.86 3.82
N LEU A 84 -0.81 1.63 4.17
CA LEU A 84 -1.60 0.43 3.87
C LEU A 84 -2.91 0.39 4.68
N ILE A 85 -2.87 0.79 5.96
CA ILE A 85 -4.07 0.90 6.80
C ILE A 85 -5.03 1.94 6.21
N ASP A 86 -4.52 3.10 5.82
CA ASP A 86 -5.31 4.17 5.22
C ASP A 86 -5.95 3.71 3.91
N TYR A 87 -5.21 2.97 3.08
CA TYR A 87 -5.75 2.38 1.85
C TYR A 87 -6.89 1.40 2.12
N ILE A 88 -6.77 0.53 3.12
CA ILE A 88 -7.82 -0.43 3.49
C ILE A 88 -9.07 0.30 4.01
N ASN A 89 -8.86 1.36 4.79
CA ASN A 89 -9.94 2.12 5.42
C ASN A 89 -10.59 3.17 4.50
N LYS A 90 -10.09 3.34 3.27
CA LYS A 90 -10.67 4.29 2.32
C LYS A 90 -12.14 3.94 2.04
N PRO A 91 -13.01 4.94 1.81
CA PRO A 91 -14.40 4.67 1.48
C PRO A 91 -14.49 3.85 0.18
N ALA A 92 -15.38 2.85 0.16
CA ALA A 92 -15.56 1.94 -0.98
C ALA A 92 -16.01 2.65 -2.28
N ILE A 93 -16.50 3.89 -2.17
CA ILE A 93 -16.92 4.73 -3.29
C ILE A 93 -16.41 6.16 -2.99
N GLU A 94 -15.52 6.69 -3.83
CA GLU A 94 -15.26 8.13 -3.82
C GLU A 94 -16.56 8.88 -4.17
N PRO A 95 -16.92 9.97 -3.47
CA PRO A 95 -18.09 10.76 -3.82
C PRO A 95 -18.01 11.16 -5.29
N LYS A 96 -18.91 10.61 -6.12
CA LYS A 96 -18.98 11.02 -7.52
C LYS A 96 -19.29 12.51 -7.52
N THR A 97 -18.47 13.31 -8.20
CA THR A 97 -18.81 14.71 -8.48
C THR A 97 -19.99 14.70 -9.45
N ILE A 98 -21.21 14.71 -8.90
CA ILE A 98 -22.43 14.79 -9.69
C ILE A 98 -22.49 16.21 -10.21
N LYS A 99 -22.53 16.39 -11.54
CA LYS A 99 -22.83 17.71 -12.10
C LYS A 99 -24.20 18.13 -11.56
N PRO A 100 -24.36 19.35 -11.02
CA PRO A 100 -25.66 19.83 -10.60
C PRO A 100 -26.66 19.66 -11.75
N LEU A 101 -27.84 19.14 -11.44
CA LEU A 101 -28.92 19.11 -12.43
C LEU A 101 -29.23 20.55 -12.83
N ALA A 102 -29.42 20.81 -14.12
CA ALA A 102 -29.93 22.10 -14.54
C ALA A 102 -31.29 22.28 -13.84
N LEU A 103 -31.40 23.32 -12.99
CA LEU A 103 -32.53 23.64 -12.09
C LEU A 103 -32.42 23.16 -10.62
N ASP A 104 -31.26 22.65 -10.17
CA ASP A 104 -31.06 22.41 -8.73
C ASP A 104 -30.93 23.75 -7.99
N PHE A 105 -31.83 24.01 -7.03
CA PHE A 105 -31.88 25.27 -6.30
C PHE A 105 -30.71 25.35 -5.32
N ILE A 106 -29.65 26.06 -5.69
CA ILE A 106 -28.70 26.61 -4.71
C ILE A 106 -29.37 27.85 -4.12
N GLY A 107 -30.02 27.67 -2.96
CA GLY A 107 -30.50 28.79 -2.16
C GLY A 107 -29.33 29.73 -1.83
N LYS A 108 -29.54 31.04 -2.06
CA LYS A 108 -28.58 32.08 -1.68
C LYS A 108 -28.40 32.16 -0.17
#